data_AF-A0AAP9Y729-F1
#
_entry.id   AF-A0AAP9Y729-F1
#
_cell.length_a   1.000
_cell.length_b   1.000
_cell.length_c   1.000
_cell.angle_alpha   90.00
_cell.angle_beta   90.00
_cell.angle_gamma   90.00
#
_symmetry.space_group_name_H-M   'P 1'
#
loop_
_entity.id
_entity.type
_entity.pdbx_description
1 polymer ?
#
loop_
_entity_poly.entity_id
_entity_poly.type
_entity_poly.pdbx_seq_one_letter_code
_entity_poly.pdbx_strand_id
1 'polypeptide(L)'
;MSGPGFGLVVGAQTKAASYVVDCADALVGIARNLDSDVSGELSRVTGPYLSVLRETLDTWEEGVGAHVADLGRYTQALVAVDESVLAAEEDAVTALRDAASGFGGAV
;
A
#
# COMPACT_ATOMS: atom_id res chain seq x y z
N MET A 1 8.97 -28.70 2.65
CA MET A 1 8.28 -29.08 1.41
C MET A 1 6.97 -28.33 1.39
N SER A 2 6.83 -27.31 0.56
CA SER A 2 5.54 -26.66 0.30
C SER A 2 4.73 -27.56 -0.64
N GLY A 3 3.48 -27.85 -0.31
CA GLY A 3 2.57 -28.57 -1.19
C GLY A 3 2.22 -27.75 -2.45
N PRO A 4 1.35 -28.27 -3.33
CA PRO A 4 0.91 -27.57 -4.54
C PRO A 4 -0.06 -26.42 -4.17
N GLY A 5 0.41 -25.44 -3.39
CA GLY A 5 -0.22 -24.13 -3.24
C GLY A 5 0.13 -23.28 -4.45
N PHE A 6 -0.73 -22.31 -4.78
CA PHE A 6 -0.77 -21.48 -6.00
C PHE A 6 0.50 -20.66 -6.35
N GLY A 7 1.67 -20.97 -5.80
CA GLY A 7 2.93 -20.26 -6.05
C GLY A 7 2.99 -18.89 -5.38
N LEU A 8 1.97 -18.50 -4.62
CA LEU A 8 1.94 -17.28 -3.82
C LEU A 8 2.45 -17.63 -2.43
N VAL A 9 3.56 -17.01 -2.03
CA VAL A 9 4.08 -17.13 -0.66
C VAL A 9 3.22 -16.21 0.21
N VAL A 10 2.35 -16.79 1.04
CA VAL A 10 1.55 -16.03 2.02
C VAL A 10 2.48 -15.09 2.80
N GLY A 11 2.14 -13.80 2.80
CA GLY A 11 2.92 -12.75 3.47
C GLY A 11 3.87 -11.98 2.55
N ALA A 12 4.08 -12.42 1.30
CA ALA A 12 4.89 -11.67 0.34
C ALA A 12 4.21 -10.34 -0.06
N GLN A 13 2.88 -10.31 -0.13
CA GLN A 13 2.13 -9.11 -0.50
C GLN A 13 2.05 -8.15 0.69
N THR A 14 1.96 -8.65 1.92
CA THR A 14 2.09 -7.88 3.15
C THR A 14 3.48 -7.23 3.24
N LYS A 15 4.53 -7.95 2.83
CA LYS A 15 5.88 -7.38 2.72
C LYS A 15 5.96 -6.34 1.59
N ALA A 16 5.32 -6.57 0.44
CA ALA A 16 5.24 -5.56 -0.61
C ALA A 16 4.51 -4.29 -0.12
N ALA A 17 3.45 -4.47 0.67
CA ALA A 17 2.68 -3.40 1.27
C ALA A 17 3.54 -2.53 2.19
N SER A 18 4.47 -3.10 2.97
CA SER A 18 5.37 -2.30 3.81
C SER A 18 6.28 -1.37 2.98
N TYR A 19 6.80 -1.83 1.85
CA TYR A 19 7.60 -0.97 0.95
C TYR A 19 6.77 0.16 0.34
N VAL A 20 5.48 -0.05 0.11
CA VAL A 20 4.56 0.98 -0.38
C VAL A 20 4.34 2.03 0.71
N VAL A 21 4.17 1.62 1.97
CA VAL A 21 4.08 2.54 3.12
C VAL A 21 5.36 3.35 3.27
N ASP A 22 6.53 2.71 3.23
CA ASP A 22 7.82 3.42 3.32
C ASP A 22 7.97 4.50 2.22
N CYS A 23 7.50 4.20 1.01
CA CYS A 23 7.48 5.15 -0.10
C CYS A 23 6.52 6.32 0.16
N ALA A 24 5.31 6.04 0.66
CA ALA A 24 4.34 7.08 1.00
C ALA A 24 4.86 8.00 2.11
N ASP A 25 5.49 7.45 3.14
CA ASP A 25 6.10 8.22 4.23
C ASP A 25 7.24 9.11 3.73
N ALA A 26 8.06 8.60 2.80
CA ALA A 26 9.11 9.40 2.17
C ALA A 26 8.54 10.59 1.38
N LEU A 27 7.45 10.39 0.63
CA LEU A 27 6.77 11.47 -0.10
C LEU A 27 6.21 12.54 0.85
N VAL A 28 5.58 12.12 1.95
CA VAL A 28 5.09 13.03 3.00
C VAL A 28 6.25 13.80 3.64
N GLY A 29 7.39 13.15 3.88
CA GLY A 29 8.60 13.79 4.38
C GLY A 29 9.12 14.87 3.43
N ILE A 30 9.19 14.58 2.13
CA ILE A 30 9.59 15.54 1.10
C ILE A 30 8.65 16.75 1.09
N ALA A 31 7.34 16.54 1.23
CA ALA A 31 6.35 17.62 1.29
C ALA A 31 6.50 18.54 2.49
N ARG A 32 6.71 17.97 3.67
CA ARG A 32 6.97 18.76 4.87
C ARG A 32 8.25 19.57 4.76
N ASN A 33 9.30 18.99 4.18
CA ASN A 33 10.57 19.68 3.97
C ASN A 33 10.42 20.84 2.98
N LEU A 34 9.74 20.60 1.85
CA LEU A 34 9.49 21.65 0.86
C LEU A 34 8.66 22.81 1.45
N ASP A 35 7.59 22.50 2.19
CA ASP A 35 6.76 23.53 2.85
C ASP A 35 7.57 24.37 3.85
N SER A 36 8.40 23.71 4.66
CA SER A 36 9.30 24.38 5.60
C SER A 36 10.30 25.29 4.89
N ASP A 37 10.98 24.78 3.85
CA ASP A 37 11.99 25.52 3.10
C ASP A 37 11.39 26.74 2.39
N VAL A 38 10.21 26.55 1.79
CA VAL A 38 9.53 27.60 1.02
C VAL A 38 8.92 28.65 1.94
N SER A 39 8.31 28.26 3.07
CA SER A 39 7.75 29.19 4.05
C SER A 39 8.79 30.20 4.57
N GLY A 40 10.06 29.76 4.76
CA GLY A 40 11.14 30.65 5.18
C GLY A 40 11.54 31.68 4.12
N GLU A 41 11.49 31.28 2.84
CA GLU A 41 11.92 32.11 1.71
C GLU A 41 10.78 32.96 1.11
N LEU A 42 9.52 32.61 1.40
CA LEU A 42 8.32 33.28 0.88
C LEU A 42 8.29 34.79 1.17
N SER A 43 8.85 35.20 2.31
CA SER A 43 8.97 36.60 2.71
C SER A 43 9.85 37.46 1.79
N ARG A 44 10.70 36.82 0.97
CA ARG A 44 11.62 37.47 0.03
C ARG A 44 11.06 37.57 -1.39
N VAL A 45 9.96 36.87 -1.69
CA VAL A 45 9.32 36.87 -3.00
C VAL A 45 8.25 37.95 -3.04
N THR A 46 8.37 38.89 -3.98
CA THR A 46 7.44 40.02 -4.12
C THR A 46 6.82 40.11 -5.50
N GLY A 47 5.62 40.69 -5.57
CA GLY A 47 4.94 40.97 -6.84
C GLY A 47 4.30 39.73 -7.46
N PRO A 48 4.06 39.71 -8.78
CA PRO A 48 3.26 38.69 -9.46
C PRO A 48 3.87 37.27 -9.39
N TYR A 49 5.14 37.13 -9.06
CA TYR A 49 5.78 35.82 -8.90
C TYR A 49 5.34 35.10 -7.62
N LEU A 50 4.88 35.83 -6.60
CA LEU A 50 4.41 35.23 -5.36
C LEU A 50 3.12 34.43 -5.57
N SER A 51 2.20 34.93 -6.39
CA SER A 51 0.95 34.22 -6.69
C SER A 51 1.20 32.96 -7.52
N VAL A 52 2.10 33.03 -8.50
CA VAL A 52 2.51 31.86 -9.31
C VAL A 52 3.16 30.80 -8.43
N LEU A 53 4.04 31.22 -7.51
CA LEU A 53 4.69 30.30 -6.57
C LEU A 53 3.66 29.60 -5.67
N ARG A 54 2.72 30.35 -5.09
CA ARG A 54 1.65 29.78 -4.25
C ARG A 54 0.79 28.78 -5.01
N GLU A 55 0.29 29.15 -6.18
CA GLU A 55 -0.54 28.26 -7.01
C GLU A 55 0.20 26.97 -7.39
N THR A 56 1.50 27.08 -7.68
CA THR A 56 2.35 25.92 -7.98
C THR A 56 2.50 25.00 -6.78
N LEU A 57 2.69 25.56 -5.58
CA LEU A 57 2.82 24.78 -4.34
C LEU A 57 1.49 24.13 -3.93
N ASP A 58 0.38 24.85 -4.06
CA ASP A 58 -0.96 24.31 -3.79
C ASP A 58 -1.25 23.11 -4.71
N THR A 59 -0.99 23.27 -6.02
CA THR A 59 -1.13 22.17 -7.00
C THR A 59 -0.24 20.97 -6.67
N TRP A 60 0.98 21.26 -6.21
CA TRP A 60 1.93 20.22 -5.83
C TRP A 60 1.47 19.46 -4.58
N GLU A 61 1.00 20.17 -3.56
CA GLU A 61 0.46 19.57 -2.33
C GLU A 61 -0.77 18.70 -2.62
N GLU A 62 -1.70 19.18 -3.45
CA GLU A 62 -2.85 18.40 -3.91
C GLU A 62 -2.42 17.11 -4.62
N GLY A 63 -1.42 17.20 -5.51
CA GLY A 63 -0.85 16.06 -6.22
C GLY A 63 -0.21 15.04 -5.28
N VAL A 64 0.58 15.50 -4.29
CA VAL A 64 1.16 14.62 -3.27
C VAL A 64 0.07 13.94 -2.44
N GLY A 65 -0.96 14.69 -2.03
CA GLY A 65 -2.09 14.14 -1.29
C GLY A 65 -2.82 13.03 -2.05
N ALA A 66 -3.06 13.25 -3.35
CA ALA A 66 -3.67 12.24 -4.23
C ALA A 66 -2.79 10.98 -4.33
N HIS A 67 -1.48 11.15 -4.53
CA HIS A 67 -0.54 10.02 -4.61
C HIS A 67 -0.46 9.22 -3.31
N VAL A 68 -0.40 9.88 -2.15
CA VAL A 68 -0.40 9.19 -0.85
C VAL A 68 -1.70 8.39 -0.66
N ALA A 69 -2.85 8.95 -1.06
CA ALA A 69 -4.12 8.24 -0.99
C ALA A 69 -4.16 7.01 -1.91
N ASP A 70 -3.61 7.11 -3.13
CA ASP A 70 -3.47 5.97 -4.05
C ASP A 70 -2.56 4.87 -3.49
N LEU A 71 -1.41 5.23 -2.95
CA LEU A 71 -0.49 4.27 -2.31
C LEU A 71 -1.14 3.60 -1.10
N GLY A 72 -1.95 4.34 -0.32
CA GLY A 72 -2.76 3.76 0.76
C GLY A 72 -3.75 2.71 0.26
N ARG A 73 -4.50 3.00 -0.82
CA ARG A 73 -5.40 2.02 -1.45
C ARG A 73 -4.65 0.81 -1.99
N TYR A 74 -3.49 1.03 -2.61
CA TYR A 74 -2.67 -0.06 -3.15
C TYR A 74 -2.12 -0.97 -2.04
N THR A 75 -1.68 -0.38 -0.93
CA THR A 75 -1.25 -1.11 0.28
C THR A 75 -2.37 -2.01 0.80
N GLN A 76 -3.60 -1.49 0.92
CA GLN A 76 -4.76 -2.27 1.36
C GLN A 76 -5.07 -3.43 0.40
N ALA A 77 -4.99 -3.19 -0.91
CA ALA A 77 -5.21 -4.22 -1.91
C ALA A 77 -4.18 -5.37 -1.80
N LEU A 78 -2.90 -5.05 -1.54
CA LEU A 78 -1.86 -6.04 -1.32
C LEU A 78 -2.14 -6.91 -0.08
N VAL A 79 -2.54 -6.31 1.03
CA VAL A 79 -2.90 -7.04 2.24
C VAL A 79 -4.11 -7.94 2.01
N ALA A 80 -5.15 -7.44 1.33
CA ALA A 80 -6.35 -8.22 1.01
C ALA A 80 -6.05 -9.45 0.13
N VAL A 81 -5.06 -9.35 -0.77
CA VAL A 81 -4.61 -10.51 -1.54
C VAL A 81 -4.06 -11.60 -0.63
N ASP A 82 -3.17 -11.28 0.32
CA ASP A 82 -2.64 -12.27 1.27
C ASP A 82 -3.75 -12.92 2.11
N GLU A 83 -4.69 -12.12 2.62
CA GLU A 83 -5.84 -12.61 3.39
C GLU A 83 -6.71 -13.56 2.55
N SER A 84 -6.99 -13.21 1.29
CA SER A 84 -7.79 -14.07 0.41
C SER A 84 -7.08 -15.38 0.06
N VAL A 85 -5.75 -15.36 -0.10
CA VAL A 85 -4.96 -16.58 -0.36
C VAL A 85 -4.97 -17.48 0.86
N LEU A 86 -4.79 -16.92 2.06
CA LEU A 86 -4.84 -17.69 3.30
C LEU A 86 -6.21 -18.36 3.50
N ALA A 87 -7.30 -17.62 3.29
CA ALA A 87 -8.65 -18.16 3.38
C ALA A 87 -8.89 -19.30 2.37
N ALA A 88 -8.43 -19.13 1.12
CA ALA A 88 -8.54 -20.17 0.10
C ALA A 88 -7.74 -21.43 0.45
N GLU A 89 -6.58 -21.29 1.09
CA GLU A 89 -5.78 -22.42 1.58
C GLU A 89 -6.51 -23.17 2.72
N GLU A 90 -7.10 -22.45 3.67
CA GLU A 90 -7.88 -23.04 4.78
C GLU A 90 -9.13 -23.79 4.27
N ASP A 91 -9.85 -23.22 3.31
CA ASP A 91 -11.00 -23.84 2.67
C ASP A 91 -10.60 -25.13 1.94
N ALA A 92 -9.48 -25.10 1.19
CA ALA A 92 -8.96 -26.26 0.49
C ALA A 92 -8.55 -27.39 1.45
N VAL A 93 -7.88 -27.05 2.56
CA VAL A 93 -7.50 -28.03 3.60
C VAL A 93 -8.74 -28.65 4.24
N THR A 94 -9.77 -27.86 4.53
CA THR A 94 -11.04 -28.35 5.09
C THR A 94 -11.72 -29.31 4.13
N ALA A 95 -11.86 -28.94 2.86
CA ALA A 95 -12.45 -29.79 1.83
C ALA A 95 -11.70 -31.12 1.65
N LEU A 96 -10.36 -31.10 1.70
CA LEU A 96 -9.54 -32.31 1.63
C LEU A 96 -9.73 -33.22 2.85
N ARG A 97 -9.83 -32.64 4.05
CA ARG A 97 -10.10 -33.38 5.29
C ARG A 97 -11.47 -34.05 5.26
N ASP A 98 -12.49 -33.34 4.78
CA ASP A 98 -13.85 -33.89 4.66
C ASP A 98 -13.89 -35.04 3.65
N ALA A 99 -13.24 -34.87 2.49
CA ALA A 99 -13.09 -35.93 1.50
C ALA A 99 -12.39 -37.17 2.10
N ALA A 100 -11.27 -36.98 2.79
CA ALA A 100 -10.52 -38.06 3.45
C ALA A 100 -11.36 -38.80 4.50
N SER A 101 -12.19 -38.08 5.25
CA SER A 101 -13.09 -38.66 6.25
C SER A 101 -14.17 -39.55 5.63
N GLY A 102 -14.62 -39.22 4.41
CA GLY A 102 -15.56 -40.05 3.64
C GLY A 102 -14.99 -41.41 3.21
N PHE A 103 -13.67 -41.54 3.06
CA PHE A 103 -13.01 -42.81 2.70
C PHE A 103 -12.77 -43.74 3.91
N GLY A 104 -12.82 -43.23 5.14
CA GLY A 104 -12.53 -43.99 6.37
C GLY A 104 -13.70 -44.80 6.95
N GLY A 105 -14.89 -44.76 6.34
CA GLY A 105 -16.11 -45.42 6.84
C GLY A 105 -16.40 -46.82 6.28
N ALA A 106 -15.49 -47.43 5.52
CA ALA A 106 -15.68 -48.74 4.91
C ALA A 106 -14.49 -49.67 5.17
N VAL A 107 -14.36 -50.14 6.41
CA VAL A 107 -13.66 -51.39 6.77
C VAL A 107 -14.44 -52.09 7.87
#